data_AF-A0A1X2ELV3-F1
#
_entry.id   AF-A0A1X2ELV3-F1
#
_cell.length_a   1.000
_cell.length_b   1.000
_cell.length_c   1.000
_cell.angle_alpha   90.00
_cell.angle_beta   90.00
_cell.angle_gamma   90.00
#
_symmetry.space_group_name_H-M   'P 1'
#
loop_
_entity.id
_entity.type
_entity.pdbx_description
1 polymer ?
#
loop_
_entity_poly.entity_id
_entity_poly.type
_entity_poly.pdbx_seq_one_letter_code
_entity_poly.pdbx_strand_id
1 'polypeptide(L)'
;MGAMTAARARSLAAAVVVLVCAFALAGLPMSALSTRVERFVADVVLLAGDVLADPVSVDMGWVMGGTFDPDPVAAGYYQTVVDGILQHSVNFNADAVVSPLWTPEQVWPLFGDLTFGESVDQGAAILKTAILQGGGTLQQIPGYPIPGPLGNADTGVVFGYSQSATAATKAMGALHQGLAHPENLHFVLAGNPNNPLGGILTRFDFPDSPITGAARTVPLLNIPLGIGPTPTDLFPTDIYTAEYDGWASFPQDPTNLLADLNALAGILTVHSVYKDLDPADAFVLGTADQTVFHMIPTKELPILWPLYQLGEPGKVLASALEPGLRLGINWGYGNPGMAFDGVGADGIGPWAVNALGDLSAIQSDQFVAGSGSAGFLPMMDPLQMLMGIQEAGAHTFLNPVEDIFDLAGLGTVPAWFTDALHLPIGLTQSIDQWVMAGWNDLITSLDLSTLFGTGLLWHEIFDGLPLISGAPVMAGVGLVFDLLNAVIPIP
;
A
#
# COMPACT_ATOMS: atom_id res chain seq x y z
N MET A 1 41.51 25.94 -3.57
CA MET A 1 41.24 24.94 -4.62
C MET A 1 41.45 23.58 -3.99
N GLY A 2 40.49 22.68 -3.79
CA GLY A 2 39.06 22.62 -4.02
C GLY A 2 38.68 21.19 -3.63
N ALA A 3 37.86 21.01 -2.60
CA ALA A 3 37.31 19.72 -2.22
C ALA A 3 35.86 19.99 -1.78
N MET A 4 34.96 20.01 -2.76
CA MET A 4 33.53 20.19 -2.57
C MET A 4 32.87 18.82 -2.40
N THR A 5 32.26 18.64 -1.22
CA THR A 5 30.89 18.13 -1.01
C THR A 5 30.39 16.98 -1.89
N ALA A 6 30.50 15.75 -1.38
CA ALA A 6 29.77 14.58 -1.91
C ALA A 6 29.17 13.66 -0.83
N ALA A 7 29.07 14.11 0.43
CA ALA A 7 28.76 13.22 1.57
C ALA A 7 27.45 13.53 2.33
N ARG A 8 26.55 14.37 1.81
CA ARG A 8 25.35 14.80 2.58
C ARG A 8 23.97 14.41 2.03
N ALA A 9 23.88 13.67 0.92
CA ALA A 9 22.57 13.28 0.36
C ALA A 9 21.97 11.99 0.97
N ARG A 10 22.78 11.17 1.66
CA ARG A 10 22.38 9.79 2.03
C ARG A 10 21.68 9.64 3.39
N SER A 11 21.57 10.72 4.17
CA SER A 11 20.93 10.69 5.51
C SER A 11 19.65 11.53 5.59
N LEU A 12 19.20 12.10 4.46
CA LEU A 12 18.02 12.98 4.42
C LEU A 12 16.72 12.20 4.38
N ALA A 13 16.62 11.10 3.62
CA ALA A 13 15.40 10.29 3.54
C ALA A 13 15.00 9.73 4.93
N ALA A 14 15.92 9.09 5.65
CA ALA A 14 15.64 8.55 7.00
C ALA A 14 15.34 9.64 8.05
N ALA A 15 15.97 10.82 7.94
CA ALA A 15 15.71 11.94 8.85
C ALA A 15 14.38 12.65 8.56
N VAL A 16 13.97 12.68 7.28
CA VAL A 16 12.68 13.24 6.84
C VAL A 16 11.54 12.32 7.25
N VAL A 17 11.71 10.99 7.16
CA VAL A 17 10.73 10.01 7.69
C VAL A 17 10.52 10.22 9.20
N VAL A 18 11.59 10.34 10.00
CA VAL A 18 11.49 10.55 11.46
C VAL A 18 10.83 11.91 11.81
N LEU A 19 11.11 12.97 11.06
CA LEU A 19 10.50 14.30 11.27
C LEU A 19 9.03 14.36 10.85
N VAL A 20 8.63 13.66 9.79
CA VAL A 20 7.24 13.67 9.30
C VAL A 20 6.35 12.73 10.11
N CYS A 21 6.87 11.61 10.63
CA CYS A 21 6.15 10.81 11.62
C CYS A 21 5.69 11.67 12.81
N ALA A 22 6.50 12.63 13.26
CA ALA A 22 6.14 13.53 14.36
C ALA A 22 5.08 14.59 14.00
N PHE A 23 4.94 14.96 12.72
CA PHE A 23 3.97 15.98 12.27
C PHE A 23 2.62 15.38 11.82
N ALA A 24 2.62 14.18 11.23
CA ALA A 24 1.39 13.48 10.83
C ALA A 24 0.50 13.08 11.99
N LEU A 25 1.11 12.85 13.16
CA LEU A 25 0.45 12.40 14.36
C LEU A 25 -0.21 13.53 15.18
N ALA A 26 -0.25 14.77 14.66
CA ALA A 26 -0.80 15.95 15.34
C ALA A 26 -2.25 16.31 14.96
N GLY A 27 -2.95 15.41 14.25
CA GLY A 27 -4.41 15.36 14.03
C GLY A 27 -5.19 16.68 14.12
N LEU A 28 -5.38 17.36 12.99
CA LEU A 28 -6.35 18.46 12.88
C LEU A 28 -7.56 18.00 12.06
N PRO A 29 -8.81 18.35 12.45
CA PRO A 29 -10.00 17.86 11.78
C PRO A 29 -10.27 18.66 10.50
N MET A 30 -10.33 17.99 9.37
CA MET A 30 -10.82 18.57 8.11
C MET A 30 -12.17 17.93 7.76
N SER A 31 -13.24 18.61 8.14
CA SER A 31 -14.58 18.34 7.62
C SER A 31 -14.94 19.41 6.61
N ALA A 32 -15.00 19.02 5.32
CA ALA A 32 -15.88 19.53 4.27
C ALA A 32 -15.25 19.29 2.89
N LEU A 33 -15.73 18.29 2.16
CA LEU A 33 -16.11 18.45 0.74
C LEU A 33 -16.84 17.20 0.18
N SER A 34 -18.06 16.95 0.65
CA SER A 34 -18.97 16.00 -0.01
C SER A 34 -19.71 16.73 -1.13
N THR A 35 -19.31 16.57 -2.39
CA THR A 35 -20.24 16.42 -3.53
C THR A 35 -19.48 16.26 -4.84
N ARG A 36 -19.73 15.14 -5.52
CA ARG A 36 -19.89 14.92 -6.98
C ARG A 36 -19.37 13.54 -7.38
N VAL A 37 -20.13 12.51 -7.01
CA VAL A 37 -19.84 11.09 -7.33
C VAL A 37 -20.81 10.50 -8.38
N GLU A 38 -21.87 11.20 -8.78
CA GLU A 38 -23.01 10.50 -9.37
C GLU A 38 -22.96 10.14 -10.88
N ARG A 39 -21.85 10.23 -11.63
CA ARG A 39 -21.95 10.04 -13.11
C ARG A 39 -20.94 9.19 -13.87
N PHE A 40 -20.19 8.27 -13.24
CA PHE A 40 -19.37 7.31 -14.01
C PHE A 40 -19.49 5.84 -13.58
N VAL A 41 -20.24 5.54 -12.52
CA VAL A 41 -20.29 4.21 -11.87
C VAL A 41 -21.07 3.13 -12.66
N ALA A 42 -21.75 3.48 -13.76
CA ALA A 42 -22.68 2.54 -14.40
C ALA A 42 -22.05 1.54 -15.39
N ASP A 43 -20.85 1.77 -15.91
CA ASP A 43 -20.32 0.96 -17.03
C ASP A 43 -19.13 0.04 -16.68
N VAL A 44 -18.53 0.14 -15.49
CA VAL A 44 -17.31 -0.62 -15.11
C VAL A 44 -17.61 -1.91 -14.34
N VAL A 45 -18.77 -2.03 -13.71
CA VAL A 45 -19.15 -3.18 -12.85
C VAL A 45 -19.31 -4.50 -13.62
N LEU A 46 -19.36 -4.49 -14.96
CA LEU A 46 -19.68 -5.69 -15.74
C LEU A 46 -18.48 -6.57 -16.17
N LEU A 47 -17.23 -6.17 -15.89
CA LEU A 47 -16.03 -6.86 -16.39
C LEU A 47 -15.09 -7.43 -15.31
N ALA A 48 -15.33 -7.20 -14.01
CA ALA A 48 -14.49 -7.69 -12.91
C ALA A 48 -14.82 -9.11 -12.42
N GLY A 49 -15.62 -9.87 -13.18
CA GLY A 49 -16.34 -11.05 -12.69
C GLY A 49 -15.56 -12.37 -12.53
N ASP A 50 -14.23 -12.44 -12.72
CA ASP A 50 -13.56 -13.74 -12.90
C ASP A 50 -12.34 -14.05 -11.99
N VAL A 51 -12.07 -13.31 -10.90
CA VAL A 51 -10.92 -13.64 -9.99
C VAL A 51 -11.21 -13.48 -8.49
N LEU A 52 -12.46 -13.55 -8.04
CA LEU A 52 -12.75 -13.60 -6.60
C LEU A 52 -13.26 -14.99 -6.23
N ALA A 53 -12.64 -15.64 -5.23
CA ALA A 53 -13.26 -16.75 -4.55
C ALA A 53 -14.63 -16.30 -4.01
N ASP A 54 -15.66 -17.15 -4.10
CA ASP A 54 -16.98 -16.83 -3.57
C ASP A 54 -16.85 -16.32 -2.11
N PRO A 55 -17.43 -15.14 -1.76
CA PRO A 55 -17.20 -14.56 -0.45
C PRO A 55 -17.64 -15.52 0.66
N VAL A 56 -16.71 -15.80 1.59
CA VAL A 56 -16.91 -16.78 2.66
C VAL A 56 -18.03 -16.29 3.57
N SER A 57 -18.95 -17.20 3.91
CA SER A 57 -20.00 -16.87 4.88
C SER A 57 -19.42 -16.87 6.30
N VAL A 58 -19.61 -15.78 7.05
CA VAL A 58 -19.04 -15.58 8.40
C VAL A 58 -20.12 -15.48 9.47
N ASP A 59 -19.87 -16.13 10.61
CA ASP A 59 -20.73 -16.12 11.80
C ASP A 59 -20.34 -15.05 12.81
N MET A 60 -19.08 -14.64 12.81
CA MET A 60 -18.51 -13.77 13.84
C MET A 60 -17.54 -12.75 13.26
N GLY A 61 -17.43 -11.58 13.88
CA GLY A 61 -16.49 -10.55 13.45
C GLY A 61 -15.87 -9.76 14.61
N TRP A 62 -14.59 -9.39 14.45
CA TRP A 62 -13.87 -8.49 15.36
C TRP A 62 -13.34 -7.30 14.60
N VAL A 63 -13.82 -6.10 14.94
CA VAL A 63 -13.44 -4.84 14.26
C VAL A 63 -12.57 -4.00 15.18
N MET A 64 -11.28 -3.87 14.85
CA MET A 64 -10.34 -3.04 15.62
C MET A 64 -10.18 -1.66 14.99
N GLY A 65 -9.80 -0.68 15.83
CA GLY A 65 -9.57 0.69 15.38
C GLY A 65 -8.18 0.94 14.81
N GLY A 66 -7.89 2.17 14.37
CA GLY A 66 -6.53 2.59 14.02
C GLY A 66 -5.92 3.46 15.13
N THR A 67 -4.67 3.89 14.98
CA THR A 67 -4.02 4.81 15.93
C THR A 67 -4.94 6.00 16.25
N PHE A 68 -5.00 6.38 17.53
CA PHE A 68 -5.92 7.38 18.11
C PHE A 68 -7.38 6.92 18.30
N ASP A 69 -7.78 5.78 17.74
CA ASP A 69 -9.16 5.30 17.73
C ASP A 69 -9.31 3.95 18.46
N PRO A 70 -9.06 3.88 19.78
CA PRO A 70 -9.14 2.62 20.53
C PRO A 70 -10.56 2.03 20.61
N ASP A 71 -11.58 2.86 20.37
CA ASP A 71 -12.98 2.47 20.23
C ASP A 71 -13.49 2.93 18.85
N PRO A 72 -13.61 2.03 17.86
CA PRO A 72 -14.05 2.40 16.51
C PRO A 72 -15.51 2.85 16.45
N VAL A 73 -16.34 2.54 17.47
CA VAL A 73 -17.71 3.06 17.58
C VAL A 73 -17.68 4.52 17.99
N ALA A 74 -16.89 4.85 19.01
CA ALA A 74 -16.74 6.23 19.47
C ALA A 74 -16.08 7.12 18.39
N ALA A 75 -15.18 6.55 17.58
CA ALA A 75 -14.56 7.21 16.44
C ALA A 75 -15.51 7.40 15.24
N GLY A 76 -16.67 6.74 15.24
CA GLY A 76 -17.78 7.01 14.32
C GLY A 76 -17.75 6.26 12.99
N TYR A 77 -16.81 5.34 12.77
CA TYR A 77 -16.67 4.63 11.48
C TYR A 77 -16.92 3.11 11.57
N TYR A 78 -17.19 2.56 12.77
CA TYR A 78 -17.49 1.14 12.93
C TYR A 78 -18.58 0.63 11.97
N GLN A 79 -19.73 1.32 11.91
CA GLN A 79 -20.84 0.88 11.06
C GLN A 79 -20.49 1.02 9.57
N THR A 80 -19.76 2.06 9.18
CA THR A 80 -19.30 2.25 7.79
C THR A 80 -18.40 1.10 7.34
N VAL A 81 -17.50 0.63 8.21
CA VAL A 81 -16.64 -0.53 7.93
C VAL A 81 -17.45 -1.82 7.80
N VAL A 82 -18.42 -2.04 8.70
CA VAL A 82 -19.29 -3.22 8.68
C VAL A 82 -20.17 -3.24 7.43
N ASP A 83 -20.75 -2.11 7.04
CA ASP A 83 -21.64 -2.00 5.88
C ASP A 83 -20.89 -1.82 4.54
N GLY A 84 -19.61 -1.46 4.58
CA GLY A 84 -18.75 -1.25 3.42
C GLY A 84 -17.78 -2.40 3.22
N ILE A 85 -16.49 -2.15 3.53
CA ILE A 85 -15.37 -3.06 3.26
C ILE A 85 -15.65 -4.51 3.68
N LEU A 86 -16.23 -4.72 4.87
CA LEU A 86 -16.47 -6.08 5.35
C LEU A 86 -17.53 -6.81 4.52
N GLN A 87 -18.61 -6.15 4.12
CA GLN A 87 -19.63 -6.76 3.24
C GLN A 87 -19.12 -7.05 1.83
N HIS A 88 -18.08 -6.36 1.38
CA HIS A 88 -17.45 -6.65 0.09
C HIS A 88 -16.53 -7.87 0.15
N SER A 89 -15.83 -8.05 1.28
CA SER A 89 -14.88 -9.14 1.48
C SER A 89 -15.54 -10.46 1.91
N VAL A 90 -16.61 -10.41 2.71
CA VAL A 90 -17.26 -11.60 3.27
C VAL A 90 -18.79 -11.49 3.26
N ASN A 91 -19.47 -12.63 3.29
CA ASN A 91 -20.92 -12.70 3.41
C ASN A 91 -21.31 -12.92 4.88
N PHE A 92 -22.01 -11.98 5.52
CA PHE A 92 -22.50 -12.22 6.88
C PHE A 92 -23.69 -13.18 6.89
N ASN A 93 -23.62 -14.23 7.71
CA ASN A 93 -24.79 -15.05 8.02
C ASN A 93 -25.87 -14.22 8.71
N ALA A 94 -27.15 -14.62 8.58
CA ALA A 94 -28.28 -13.84 9.11
C ALA A 94 -28.20 -13.61 10.64
N ASP A 95 -27.59 -14.55 11.37
CA ASP A 95 -27.40 -14.50 12.82
C ASP A 95 -25.97 -14.10 13.21
N ALA A 96 -25.17 -13.56 12.29
CA ALA A 96 -23.78 -13.23 12.53
C ALA A 96 -23.61 -12.15 13.62
N VAL A 97 -22.59 -12.32 14.48
CA VAL A 97 -22.25 -11.39 15.56
C VAL A 97 -20.94 -10.70 15.23
N VAL A 98 -21.04 -9.49 14.69
CA VAL A 98 -19.88 -8.62 14.43
C VAL A 98 -19.78 -7.63 15.58
N SER A 99 -18.61 -7.54 16.21
CA SER A 99 -18.40 -6.66 17.35
C SER A 99 -17.14 -5.80 17.19
N PRO A 100 -17.18 -4.52 17.61
CA PRO A 100 -15.98 -3.73 17.80
C PRO A 100 -15.14 -4.34 18.93
N LEU A 101 -13.83 -4.36 18.73
CA LEU A 101 -12.86 -4.83 19.70
C LEU A 101 -12.00 -3.66 20.15
N TRP A 102 -12.06 -3.34 21.45
CA TRP A 102 -11.21 -2.30 22.01
C TRP A 102 -9.74 -2.76 21.98
N THR A 103 -8.87 -1.96 21.39
CA THR A 103 -7.41 -2.12 21.41
C THR A 103 -6.78 -0.79 21.82
N PRO A 104 -5.53 -0.76 22.31
CA PRO A 104 -4.99 0.48 22.88
C PRO A 104 -4.81 1.61 21.85
N GLU A 105 -4.38 1.28 20.63
CA GLU A 105 -4.21 2.22 19.51
C GLU A 105 -3.40 3.50 19.86
N GLN A 106 -2.39 3.34 20.71
CA GLN A 106 -1.57 4.42 21.27
C GLN A 106 -0.25 4.61 20.51
N VAL A 107 0.32 5.80 20.67
CA VAL A 107 1.62 6.19 20.12
C VAL A 107 2.22 7.31 20.97
N TRP A 108 2.86 6.94 22.08
CA TRP A 108 3.60 7.90 22.89
C TRP A 108 4.71 8.59 22.07
N PRO A 109 4.95 9.91 22.22
CA PRO A 109 4.34 10.84 23.18
C PRO A 109 3.08 11.58 22.68
N LEU A 110 2.51 11.16 21.57
CA LEU A 110 1.46 11.89 20.86
C LEU A 110 0.07 11.52 21.39
N PHE A 111 -0.15 10.25 21.71
CA PHE A 111 -1.41 9.79 22.31
C PHE A 111 -1.20 8.55 23.19
N GLY A 112 -1.75 8.63 24.40
CA GLY A 112 -1.64 7.57 25.40
C GLY A 112 -0.27 7.50 26.08
N ASP A 113 -0.11 6.46 26.89
CA ASP A 113 1.09 6.19 27.68
C ASP A 113 1.95 5.08 27.07
N LEU A 114 1.39 4.26 26.18
CA LEU A 114 2.10 3.19 25.49
C LEU A 114 2.80 3.73 24.24
N THR A 115 4.02 3.26 24.04
CA THR A 115 4.68 3.42 22.75
C THR A 115 3.96 2.62 21.65
N PHE A 116 4.24 2.91 20.37
CA PHE A 116 3.60 2.21 19.25
C PHE A 116 3.78 0.68 19.35
N GLY A 117 5.00 0.21 19.62
CA GLY A 117 5.29 -1.21 19.75
C GLY A 117 4.54 -1.89 20.90
N GLU A 118 4.46 -1.25 22.08
CA GLU A 118 3.71 -1.79 23.21
C GLU A 118 2.21 -1.83 22.94
N SER A 119 1.68 -0.81 22.26
CA SER A 119 0.29 -0.76 21.82
C SER A 119 -0.03 -1.91 20.85
N VAL A 120 0.83 -2.14 19.85
CA VAL A 120 0.72 -3.28 18.92
C VAL A 120 0.78 -4.62 19.65
N ASP A 121 1.68 -4.78 20.62
CA ASP A 121 1.85 -6.03 21.38
C ASP A 121 0.61 -6.34 22.22
N GLN A 122 0.06 -5.32 22.88
CA GLN A 122 -1.18 -5.45 23.63
C GLN A 122 -2.37 -5.68 22.71
N GLY A 123 -2.47 -4.99 21.57
CA GLY A 123 -3.51 -5.21 20.56
C GLY A 123 -3.51 -6.64 20.01
N ALA A 124 -2.33 -7.18 19.66
CA ALA A 124 -2.17 -8.56 19.21
C ALA A 124 -2.57 -9.58 20.29
N ALA A 125 -2.23 -9.30 21.56
CA ALA A 125 -2.63 -10.14 22.69
C ALA A 125 -4.14 -10.10 22.93
N ILE A 126 -4.77 -8.93 22.84
CA ILE A 126 -6.21 -8.73 22.95
C ILE A 126 -6.95 -9.49 21.85
N LEU A 127 -6.54 -9.33 20.59
CA LEU A 127 -7.12 -10.04 19.45
C LEU A 127 -7.05 -11.56 19.64
N LYS A 128 -5.88 -12.06 20.04
CA LYS A 128 -5.69 -13.48 20.34
C LYS A 128 -6.62 -13.97 21.46
N THR A 129 -6.76 -13.20 22.55
CA THR A 129 -7.67 -13.55 23.64
C THR A 129 -9.13 -13.49 23.19
N ALA A 130 -9.51 -12.53 22.34
CA ALA A 130 -10.87 -12.42 21.83
C ALA A 130 -11.24 -13.70 21.03
N ILE A 131 -10.38 -14.10 20.10
CA ILE A 131 -10.61 -15.23 19.19
C ILE A 131 -10.47 -16.57 19.90
N LEU A 132 -9.43 -16.77 20.72
CA LEU A 132 -9.17 -18.09 21.33
C LEU A 132 -9.92 -18.34 22.64
N GLN A 133 -10.41 -17.28 23.32
CA GLN A 133 -10.96 -17.39 24.68
C GLN A 133 -12.33 -16.71 24.86
N GLY A 134 -12.82 -15.91 23.90
CA GLY A 134 -14.18 -15.35 23.92
C GLY A 134 -14.39 -14.12 24.78
N GLY A 135 -13.36 -13.29 24.92
CA GLY A 135 -13.51 -11.89 25.37
C GLY A 135 -13.93 -11.64 26.83
N GLY A 136 -14.10 -12.66 27.67
CA GLY A 136 -14.65 -12.53 29.02
C GLY A 136 -13.89 -11.61 29.99
N THR A 137 -12.58 -11.40 29.77
CA THR A 137 -11.75 -10.47 30.55
C THR A 137 -11.37 -9.20 29.78
N LEU A 138 -11.80 -9.08 28.53
CA LEU A 138 -11.46 -7.95 27.67
C LEU A 138 -12.36 -6.76 27.97
N GLN A 139 -11.87 -5.58 27.68
CA GLN A 139 -12.65 -4.36 27.78
C GLN A 139 -13.79 -4.40 26.74
N GLN A 140 -15.03 -4.32 27.22
CA GLN A 140 -16.21 -4.26 26.36
C GLN A 140 -16.53 -2.81 25.98
N ILE A 141 -16.95 -2.62 24.73
CA ILE A 141 -17.55 -1.37 24.27
C ILE A 141 -19.06 -1.41 24.61
N PRO A 142 -19.62 -0.38 25.27
CA PRO A 142 -21.01 -0.40 25.72
C PRO A 142 -22.01 -0.69 24.59
N GLY A 143 -22.85 -1.72 24.77
CA GLY A 143 -23.83 -2.13 23.77
C GLY A 143 -23.34 -3.19 22.78
N TYR A 144 -22.05 -3.54 22.82
CA TYR A 144 -21.43 -4.48 21.90
C TYR A 144 -20.71 -5.61 22.66
N PRO A 145 -21.37 -6.76 22.86
CA PRO A 145 -20.72 -7.91 23.48
C PRO A 145 -19.64 -8.46 22.55
N ILE A 146 -18.45 -8.74 23.08
CA ILE A 146 -17.43 -9.49 22.33
C ILE A 146 -17.94 -10.93 22.17
N PRO A 147 -17.97 -11.48 20.94
CA PRO A 147 -18.47 -12.83 20.73
C PRO A 147 -17.57 -13.86 21.42
N GLY A 148 -18.06 -15.10 21.55
CA GLY A 148 -17.32 -16.21 22.17
C GLY A 148 -16.01 -16.54 21.44
N PRO A 149 -15.24 -17.55 21.89
CA PRO A 149 -14.10 -18.00 21.09
C PRO A 149 -14.60 -18.51 19.74
N LEU A 150 -13.77 -18.39 18.69
CA LEU A 150 -14.10 -18.97 17.38
C LEU A 150 -14.22 -20.48 17.54
N GLY A 151 -15.45 -21.00 17.48
CA GLY A 151 -15.72 -22.42 17.62
C GLY A 151 -15.27 -23.21 16.39
N ASN A 152 -15.11 -24.52 16.54
CA ASN A 152 -14.63 -25.39 15.46
C ASN A 152 -15.56 -25.44 14.23
N ALA A 153 -16.83 -25.04 14.38
CA ALA A 153 -17.81 -25.02 13.30
C ALA A 153 -18.18 -23.59 12.88
N ASP A 154 -17.66 -22.58 13.58
CA ASP A 154 -17.94 -21.17 13.31
C ASP A 154 -16.90 -20.62 12.33
N THR A 155 -17.30 -19.65 11.52
CA THR A 155 -16.41 -18.85 10.67
C THR A 155 -16.32 -17.42 11.15
N GLY A 156 -15.13 -16.83 11.05
CA GLY A 156 -14.83 -15.52 11.63
C GLY A 156 -14.16 -14.57 10.66
N VAL A 157 -14.37 -13.26 10.84
CA VAL A 157 -13.62 -12.21 10.16
C VAL A 157 -12.95 -11.26 11.15
N VAL A 158 -11.70 -10.89 10.89
CA VAL A 158 -10.98 -9.86 11.63
C VAL A 158 -10.78 -8.65 10.72
N PHE A 159 -11.25 -7.49 11.16
CA PHE A 159 -10.89 -6.22 10.53
C PHE A 159 -9.79 -5.52 11.33
N GLY A 160 -8.70 -5.17 10.64
CA GLY A 160 -7.64 -4.33 11.15
C GLY A 160 -7.40 -3.13 10.25
N TYR A 161 -7.21 -1.96 10.84
CA TYR A 161 -6.93 -0.72 10.13
C TYR A 161 -5.68 -0.03 10.71
N SER A 162 -4.74 0.34 9.84
CA SER A 162 -3.50 1.05 10.24
C SER A 162 -2.72 0.26 11.31
N GLN A 163 -2.53 0.79 12.52
CA GLN A 163 -1.81 0.11 13.61
C GLN A 163 -2.43 -1.24 14.00
N SER A 164 -3.76 -1.40 13.99
CA SER A 164 -4.36 -2.71 14.31
C SER A 164 -4.20 -3.73 13.17
N ALA A 165 -3.92 -3.31 11.93
CA ALA A 165 -3.50 -4.22 10.87
C ALA A 165 -2.09 -4.79 11.15
N THR A 166 -1.19 -3.97 11.71
CA THR A 166 0.09 -4.44 12.25
C THR A 166 -0.10 -5.39 13.44
N ALA A 167 -1.03 -5.09 14.36
CA ALA A 167 -1.36 -5.98 15.47
C ALA A 167 -1.95 -7.32 15.00
N ALA A 168 -2.83 -7.30 14.00
CA ALA A 168 -3.38 -8.50 13.35
C ALA A 168 -2.27 -9.33 12.71
N THR A 169 -1.39 -8.69 11.92
CA THR A 169 -0.20 -9.32 11.32
C THR A 169 0.64 -10.05 12.37
N LYS A 170 0.93 -9.38 13.49
CA LYS A 170 1.69 -9.96 14.59
C LYS A 170 0.97 -11.13 15.27
N ALA A 171 -0.36 -11.11 15.31
CA ALA A 171 -1.17 -12.16 15.94
C ALA A 171 -1.33 -13.42 15.07
N MET A 172 -1.27 -13.30 13.73
CA MET A 172 -1.54 -14.39 12.78
C MET A 172 -0.78 -15.68 13.11
N GLY A 173 0.55 -15.62 13.31
CA GLY A 173 1.33 -16.83 13.60
C GLY A 173 0.87 -17.58 14.87
N ALA A 174 0.51 -16.85 15.93
CA ALA A 174 0.02 -17.43 17.17
C ALA A 174 -1.44 -17.94 17.05
N LEU A 175 -2.28 -17.24 16.28
CA LEU A 175 -3.64 -17.66 15.98
C LEU A 175 -3.64 -18.94 15.14
N HIS A 176 -2.79 -19.02 14.12
CA HIS A 176 -2.68 -20.18 13.24
C HIS A 176 -2.28 -21.44 14.03
N GLN A 177 -1.40 -21.30 15.03
CA GLN A 177 -1.01 -22.39 15.92
C GLN A 177 -2.07 -22.74 16.98
N GLY A 178 -2.90 -21.76 17.37
CA GLY A 178 -3.87 -21.90 18.44
C GLY A 178 -5.24 -22.39 17.99
N LEU A 179 -5.62 -22.14 16.73
CA LEU A 179 -6.88 -22.56 16.15
C LEU A 179 -6.80 -24.01 15.65
N ALA A 180 -7.89 -24.76 15.84
CA ALA A 180 -8.04 -26.09 15.26
C ALA A 180 -8.30 -26.03 13.74
N HIS A 181 -8.97 -24.97 13.30
CA HIS A 181 -9.37 -24.71 11.91
C HIS A 181 -9.01 -23.26 11.53
N PRO A 182 -7.71 -22.96 11.33
CA PRO A 182 -7.29 -21.62 10.92
C PRO A 182 -7.94 -21.16 9.60
N GLU A 183 -8.28 -22.08 8.71
CA GLU A 183 -8.98 -21.82 7.45
C GLU A 183 -10.37 -21.17 7.62
N ASN A 184 -10.96 -21.24 8.82
CA ASN A 184 -12.26 -20.62 9.14
C ASN A 184 -12.14 -19.14 9.54
N LEU A 185 -10.92 -18.59 9.64
CA LEU A 185 -10.69 -17.20 10.02
C LEU A 185 -10.17 -16.40 8.82
N HIS A 186 -10.92 -15.38 8.43
CA HIS A 186 -10.56 -14.45 7.36
C HIS A 186 -10.04 -13.14 7.93
N PHE A 187 -9.02 -12.54 7.31
CA PHE A 187 -8.51 -11.22 7.68
C PHE A 187 -8.84 -10.19 6.61
N VAL A 188 -9.32 -9.02 7.02
CA VAL A 188 -9.49 -7.85 6.16
C VAL A 188 -8.66 -6.71 6.74
N LEU A 189 -7.58 -6.36 6.04
CA LEU A 189 -6.58 -5.41 6.52
C LEU A 189 -6.56 -4.16 5.64
N ALA A 190 -6.86 -3.01 6.21
CA ALA A 190 -6.89 -1.73 5.51
C ALA A 190 -5.72 -0.83 5.94
N GLY A 191 -5.09 -0.15 4.99
CA GLY A 191 -3.97 0.75 5.30
C GLY A 191 -2.83 0.05 6.05
N ASN A 192 -2.56 -1.20 5.69
CA ASN A 192 -1.69 -2.10 6.44
C ASN A 192 -0.21 -1.70 6.32
N PRO A 193 0.46 -1.25 7.39
CA PRO A 193 1.88 -0.89 7.36
C PRO A 193 2.82 -2.07 7.06
N ASN A 194 2.35 -3.29 7.27
CA ASN A 194 3.05 -4.54 6.98
C ASN A 194 2.62 -5.15 5.63
N ASN A 195 1.93 -4.40 4.76
CA ASN A 195 1.54 -4.90 3.45
C ASN A 195 2.77 -5.46 2.70
N PRO A 196 2.78 -6.73 2.29
CA PRO A 196 3.93 -7.32 1.61
C PRO A 196 4.24 -6.63 0.27
N LEU A 197 3.25 -6.06 -0.43
CA LEU A 197 3.48 -5.35 -1.69
C LEU A 197 4.19 -3.99 -1.54
N GLY A 198 4.16 -3.38 -0.36
CA GLY A 198 4.82 -2.09 -0.19
C GLY A 198 4.59 -1.34 1.12
N GLY A 199 4.08 -1.97 2.16
CA GLY A 199 3.95 -1.33 3.47
C GLY A 199 5.31 -0.85 4.00
N ILE A 200 5.33 0.28 4.70
CA ILE A 200 6.56 0.89 5.20
C ILE A 200 7.34 -0.04 6.14
N LEU A 201 6.66 -0.87 6.93
CA LEU A 201 7.27 -1.84 7.83
C LEU A 201 7.76 -3.10 7.11
N THR A 202 7.31 -3.33 5.87
CA THR A 202 7.90 -4.32 4.96
C THR A 202 9.15 -3.77 4.27
N ARG A 203 9.10 -2.51 3.80
CA ARG A 203 10.23 -1.84 3.14
C ARG A 203 11.43 -1.72 4.05
N PHE A 204 11.16 -1.41 5.31
CA PHE A 204 12.14 -1.16 6.35
C PHE A 204 12.05 -2.24 7.44
N ASP A 205 12.08 -3.51 7.03
CA ASP A 205 12.20 -4.64 7.93
C ASP A 205 13.68 -4.90 8.25
N PHE A 206 14.05 -4.78 9.52
CA PHE A 206 15.40 -4.95 10.00
C PHE A 206 15.46 -6.21 10.86
N PRO A 207 16.50 -7.05 10.69
CA PRO A 207 16.72 -8.14 11.60
C PRO A 207 16.95 -7.61 13.02
N ASP A 208 16.81 -8.49 14.02
CA ASP A 208 17.14 -8.17 15.40
C ASP A 208 18.54 -7.55 15.53
N SER A 209 18.69 -6.67 16.51
CA SER A 209 19.98 -6.02 16.76
C SER A 209 21.05 -7.07 17.04
N PRO A 210 22.17 -7.09 16.31
CA PRO A 210 23.29 -7.97 16.61
C PRO A 210 24.02 -7.57 17.90
N ILE A 211 23.70 -6.40 18.47
CA ILE A 211 24.30 -5.89 19.71
C ILE A 211 23.46 -6.32 20.92
N THR A 212 22.14 -6.11 20.87
CA THR A 212 21.26 -6.36 22.03
C THR A 212 20.48 -7.68 21.93
N GLY A 213 20.36 -8.25 20.72
CA GLY A 213 19.50 -9.40 20.43
C GLY A 213 18.00 -9.09 20.47
N ALA A 214 17.63 -7.82 20.59
CA ALA A 214 16.23 -7.38 20.60
C ALA A 214 15.79 -6.88 19.21
N ALA A 215 14.48 -6.95 18.95
CA ALA A 215 13.89 -6.35 17.76
C ALA A 215 14.24 -4.86 17.66
N ARG A 216 14.63 -4.42 16.46
CA ARG A 216 14.95 -3.01 16.22
C ARG A 216 13.69 -2.18 16.17
N THR A 217 13.78 -0.94 16.65
CA THR A 217 12.67 0.00 16.65
C THR A 217 13.10 1.38 16.18
N VAL A 218 12.17 2.14 15.61
CA VAL A 218 12.38 3.57 15.34
C VAL A 218 12.63 4.27 16.68
N PRO A 219 13.71 5.05 16.83
CA PRO A 219 13.98 5.77 18.07
C PRO A 219 12.85 6.71 18.46
N LEU A 220 12.64 6.88 19.77
CA LEU A 220 11.58 7.67 20.41
C LEU A 220 10.16 7.09 20.27
N LEU A 221 9.75 6.74 19.04
CA LEU A 221 8.38 6.26 18.77
C LEU A 221 8.21 4.76 19.06
N ASN A 222 9.31 4.03 19.20
CA ASN A 222 9.36 2.58 19.44
C ASN A 222 8.53 1.76 18.44
N ILE A 223 8.49 2.21 17.18
CA ILE A 223 7.82 1.46 16.10
C ILE A 223 8.66 0.22 15.83
N PRO A 224 8.12 -1.01 15.98
CA PRO A 224 8.87 -2.24 15.79
C PRO A 224 9.13 -2.48 14.31
N LEU A 225 10.40 -2.69 13.97
CA LEU A 225 10.87 -2.88 12.60
C LEU A 225 11.30 -4.32 12.34
N GLY A 226 10.75 -5.28 13.08
CA GLY A 226 11.05 -6.71 12.96
C GLY A 226 9.81 -7.59 12.96
N ILE A 227 8.62 -7.01 12.75
CA ILE A 227 7.37 -7.78 12.63
C ILE A 227 7.32 -8.52 11.28
N GLY A 228 8.03 -8.02 10.27
CA GLY A 228 8.02 -8.56 8.91
C GLY A 228 6.75 -8.25 8.13
N PRO A 229 6.70 -8.64 6.85
CA PRO A 229 5.48 -8.54 6.04
C PRO A 229 4.34 -9.38 6.62
N THR A 230 3.10 -8.96 6.36
CA THR A 230 1.92 -9.79 6.61
C THR A 230 2.05 -11.11 5.85
N PRO A 231 2.00 -12.27 6.55
CA PRO A 231 2.07 -13.57 5.90
C PRO A 231 0.92 -13.76 4.91
N THR A 232 1.22 -14.20 3.70
CA THR A 232 0.22 -14.43 2.64
C THR A 232 -0.36 -15.84 2.66
N ASP A 233 0.31 -16.77 3.34
CA ASP A 233 0.10 -18.22 3.29
C ASP A 233 -0.57 -18.81 4.55
N LEU A 234 -0.82 -18.00 5.58
CA LEU A 234 -1.39 -18.47 6.85
C LEU A 234 -2.92 -18.44 6.90
N PHE A 235 -3.55 -17.41 6.33
CA PHE A 235 -4.99 -17.21 6.37
C PHE A 235 -5.51 -16.58 5.08
N PRO A 236 -6.76 -16.89 4.68
CA PRO A 236 -7.50 -16.07 3.73
C PRO A 236 -7.47 -14.60 4.16
N THR A 237 -6.95 -13.73 3.30
CA THR A 237 -6.73 -12.32 3.65
C THR A 237 -7.08 -11.39 2.48
N ASP A 238 -7.82 -10.33 2.74
CA ASP A 238 -7.93 -9.19 1.84
C ASP A 238 -7.10 -8.03 2.38
N ILE A 239 -6.23 -7.46 1.56
CA ILE A 239 -5.47 -6.25 1.92
C ILE A 239 -5.92 -5.09 1.03
N TYR A 240 -6.60 -4.11 1.62
CA TYR A 240 -7.00 -2.86 0.96
C TYR A 240 -5.95 -1.79 1.16
N THR A 241 -5.44 -1.25 0.06
CA THR A 241 -4.39 -0.23 0.05
C THR A 241 -4.80 0.92 -0.85
N ALA A 242 -4.77 2.13 -0.32
CA ALA A 242 -4.93 3.33 -1.11
C ALA A 242 -3.61 3.71 -1.79
N GLU A 243 -3.73 4.13 -3.04
CA GLU A 243 -2.62 4.58 -3.87
C GLU A 243 -1.83 5.70 -3.15
N TYR A 244 -0.51 5.58 -3.08
CA TYR A 244 0.38 6.52 -2.39
C TYR A 244 0.15 6.71 -0.88
N ASP A 245 -0.63 5.86 -0.22
CA ASP A 245 -0.68 5.84 1.24
C ASP A 245 0.71 5.50 1.79
N GLY A 246 1.44 6.48 2.34
CA GLY A 246 2.81 6.25 2.78
C GLY A 246 2.98 5.28 3.95
N TRP A 247 1.92 4.84 4.62
CA TRP A 247 2.03 3.71 5.56
C TRP A 247 1.92 2.37 4.85
N ALA A 248 0.98 2.22 3.91
CA ALA A 248 0.64 0.94 3.29
C ALA A 248 1.22 0.71 1.88
N SER A 249 1.66 1.78 1.22
CA SER A 249 2.22 1.85 -0.13
C SER A 249 3.39 2.86 -0.15
N PHE A 250 4.52 2.43 0.39
CA PHE A 250 5.78 3.17 0.42
C PHE A 250 6.71 2.76 -0.75
N PRO A 251 7.45 3.71 -1.36
CA PRO A 251 8.34 3.45 -2.49
C PRO A 251 9.37 2.34 -2.23
N GLN A 252 9.74 1.62 -3.29
CA GLN A 252 10.80 0.60 -3.21
C GLN A 252 12.19 1.22 -3.25
N ASP A 253 12.34 2.32 -4.00
CA ASP A 253 13.60 3.06 -4.15
C ASP A 253 13.66 4.27 -3.20
N PRO A 254 14.35 4.15 -2.04
CA PRO A 254 14.46 5.24 -1.07
C PRO A 254 15.42 6.36 -1.52
N THR A 255 15.97 6.30 -2.74
CA THR A 255 16.71 7.41 -3.35
C THR A 255 15.82 8.29 -4.21
N ASN A 256 14.61 7.83 -4.53
CA ASN A 256 13.61 8.65 -5.21
C ASN A 256 12.90 9.57 -4.22
N LEU A 257 13.54 10.70 -3.92
CA LEU A 257 13.03 11.68 -2.95
C LEU A 257 11.66 12.25 -3.32
N LEU A 258 11.28 12.27 -4.60
CA LEU A 258 9.95 12.71 -5.02
C LEU A 258 8.89 11.70 -4.58
N ALA A 259 9.17 10.41 -4.77
CA ALA A 259 8.30 9.33 -4.33
C ALA A 259 8.18 9.31 -2.80
N ASP A 260 9.29 9.47 -2.07
CA ASP A 260 9.28 9.55 -0.61
C ASP A 260 8.43 10.72 -0.11
N LEU A 261 8.63 11.92 -0.66
CA LEU A 261 7.87 13.11 -0.27
C LEU A 261 6.38 12.96 -0.60
N ASN A 262 6.04 12.30 -1.70
CA ASN A 262 4.66 12.04 -2.06
C ASN A 262 3.99 11.04 -1.11
N ALA A 263 4.66 9.93 -0.79
CA ALA A 263 4.19 8.96 0.19
C ALA A 263 3.97 9.62 1.57
N LEU A 264 4.89 10.49 1.99
CA LEU A 264 4.77 11.27 3.21
C LEU A 264 3.59 12.25 3.19
N ALA A 265 3.30 12.88 2.05
CA ALA A 265 2.07 13.66 1.88
C ALA A 265 0.82 12.76 1.91
N GLY A 266 0.91 11.54 1.39
CA GLY A 266 -0.15 10.53 1.41
C GLY A 266 -0.52 10.05 2.81
N ILE A 267 0.45 10.00 3.74
CA ILE A 267 0.16 9.76 5.16
C ILE A 267 -0.89 10.77 5.70
N LEU A 268 -0.79 12.03 5.27
CA LEU A 268 -1.66 13.11 5.77
C LEU A 268 -2.99 13.22 5.03
N THR A 269 -3.00 12.85 3.74
CA THR A 269 -4.08 13.18 2.80
C THR A 269 -4.86 11.96 2.32
N VAL A 270 -4.28 10.77 2.43
CA VAL A 270 -4.82 9.51 1.90
C VAL A 270 -5.06 8.49 3.00
N HIS A 271 -4.20 8.38 4.02
CA HIS A 271 -4.26 7.25 4.96
C HIS A 271 -5.59 7.11 5.76
N SER A 272 -6.40 8.17 5.86
CA SER A 272 -7.70 8.12 6.54
C SER A 272 -8.86 7.63 5.68
N VAL A 273 -8.69 7.46 4.37
CA VAL A 273 -9.81 7.17 3.43
C VAL A 273 -10.55 5.87 3.74
N TYR A 274 -9.88 4.90 4.35
CA TYR A 274 -10.46 3.58 4.63
C TYR A 274 -11.63 3.61 5.62
N LYS A 275 -11.76 4.67 6.42
CA LYS A 275 -12.88 4.84 7.38
C LYS A 275 -14.21 5.04 6.68
N ASP A 276 -14.17 5.60 5.48
CA ASP A 276 -15.34 5.97 4.67
C ASP A 276 -15.30 5.35 3.26
N LEU A 277 -14.54 4.26 3.09
CA LEU A 277 -14.35 3.64 1.78
C LEU A 277 -15.65 3.01 1.27
N ASP A 278 -16.04 3.38 0.06
CA ASP A 278 -16.97 2.58 -0.74
C ASP A 278 -16.16 1.45 -1.41
N PRO A 279 -16.47 0.16 -1.17
CA PRO A 279 -15.75 -0.94 -1.79
C PRO A 279 -15.80 -0.92 -3.33
N ALA A 280 -16.79 -0.26 -3.93
CA ALA A 280 -16.84 -0.05 -5.38
C ALA A 280 -15.71 0.84 -5.92
N ASP A 281 -15.04 1.61 -5.04
CA ASP A 281 -13.87 2.40 -5.40
C ASP A 281 -12.58 1.57 -5.44
N ALA A 282 -12.61 0.30 -5.00
CA ALA A 282 -11.46 -0.60 -5.01
C ALA A 282 -11.48 -1.55 -6.22
N PHE A 283 -10.30 -1.94 -6.69
CA PHE A 283 -10.14 -2.99 -7.68
C PHE A 283 -9.09 -4.01 -7.23
N VAL A 284 -9.21 -5.25 -7.73
CA VAL A 284 -8.24 -6.32 -7.44
C VAL A 284 -6.95 -6.06 -8.20
N LEU A 285 -5.87 -5.86 -7.45
CA LEU A 285 -4.52 -5.69 -7.98
C LEU A 285 -3.86 -7.05 -8.27
N GLY A 286 -4.15 -8.09 -7.51
CA GLY A 286 -3.58 -9.43 -7.71
C GLY A 286 -3.75 -10.31 -6.49
N THR A 287 -3.35 -11.58 -6.61
CA THR A 287 -3.48 -12.58 -5.54
C THR A 287 -2.16 -13.31 -5.33
N ALA A 288 -1.69 -13.39 -4.08
CA ALA A 288 -0.57 -14.23 -3.69
C ALA A 288 -1.00 -15.16 -2.56
N ASP A 289 -0.80 -16.46 -2.75
CA ASP A 289 -1.21 -17.50 -1.81
C ASP A 289 -2.71 -17.41 -1.49
N GLN A 290 -3.06 -17.09 -0.25
CA GLN A 290 -4.43 -16.90 0.22
C GLN A 290 -4.80 -15.41 0.35
N THR A 291 -3.92 -14.51 -0.10
CA THR A 291 -4.09 -13.06 0.05
C THR A 291 -4.46 -12.40 -1.27
N VAL A 292 -5.59 -11.68 -1.26
CA VAL A 292 -6.04 -10.82 -2.37
C VAL A 292 -5.68 -9.38 -2.04
N PHE A 293 -5.04 -8.70 -2.99
CA PHE A 293 -4.66 -7.31 -2.85
C PHE A 293 -5.67 -6.43 -3.59
N HIS A 294 -6.26 -5.49 -2.85
CA HIS A 294 -7.20 -4.51 -3.37
C HIS A 294 -6.55 -3.13 -3.35
N MET A 295 -6.66 -2.41 -4.46
CA MET A 295 -6.13 -1.07 -4.61
C MET A 295 -7.27 -0.06 -4.70
N ILE A 296 -7.14 1.04 -3.96
CA ILE A 296 -8.06 2.18 -4.00
C ILE A 296 -7.32 3.32 -4.72
N PRO A 297 -7.72 3.69 -5.95
CA PRO A 297 -7.05 4.75 -6.71
C PRO A 297 -7.11 6.10 -6.01
N THR A 298 -6.09 6.93 -6.22
CA THR A 298 -6.09 8.33 -5.80
C THR A 298 -6.19 9.26 -7.00
N LYS A 299 -7.26 10.06 -7.02
CA LYS A 299 -7.52 11.03 -8.09
C LYS A 299 -6.47 12.13 -8.14
N GLU A 300 -5.98 12.55 -6.97
CA GLU A 300 -5.08 13.67 -6.79
C GLU A 300 -3.76 13.17 -6.23
N LEU A 301 -2.67 13.65 -6.81
CA LEU A 301 -1.34 13.30 -6.35
C LEU A 301 -1.08 13.97 -4.98
N PRO A 302 -0.78 13.21 -3.90
CA PRO A 302 -0.68 13.78 -2.55
C PRO A 302 0.25 14.97 -2.39
N ILE A 303 1.41 14.97 -3.06
CA ILE A 303 2.37 16.08 -3.00
C ILE A 303 1.81 17.40 -3.56
N LEU A 304 0.79 17.32 -4.42
CA LEU A 304 0.11 18.46 -5.01
C LEU A 304 -1.09 18.95 -4.19
N TRP A 305 -1.42 18.29 -3.08
CA TRP A 305 -2.51 18.68 -2.19
C TRP A 305 -2.58 20.19 -1.89
N PRO A 306 -1.47 20.89 -1.57
CA PRO A 306 -1.51 22.33 -1.32
C PRO A 306 -1.98 23.16 -2.51
N LEU A 307 -1.74 22.71 -3.75
CA LEU A 307 -2.21 23.40 -4.95
C LEU A 307 -3.72 23.21 -5.12
N TYR A 308 -4.25 22.00 -4.93
CA TYR A 308 -5.69 21.75 -5.03
C TYR A 308 -6.50 22.62 -4.04
N GLN A 309 -5.91 22.99 -2.90
CA GLN A 309 -6.54 23.92 -1.93
C GLN A 309 -6.75 25.35 -2.45
N LEU A 310 -6.15 25.72 -3.60
CA LEU A 310 -6.33 27.04 -4.21
C LEU A 310 -7.55 27.09 -5.15
N GLY A 311 -8.35 26.02 -5.23
CA GLY A 311 -9.51 25.90 -6.12
C GLY A 311 -9.12 25.75 -7.59
N GLU A 312 -9.97 26.20 -8.52
CA GLU A 312 -9.78 26.02 -9.96
C GLU A 312 -8.41 26.47 -10.50
N PRO A 313 -7.85 27.64 -10.11
CA PRO A 313 -6.51 28.02 -10.57
C PRO A 313 -5.42 27.05 -10.09
N GLY A 314 -5.58 26.52 -8.88
CA GLY A 314 -4.71 25.50 -8.30
C GLY A 314 -4.80 24.18 -9.04
N LYS A 315 -6.02 23.75 -9.37
CA LYS A 315 -6.28 22.56 -10.19
C LYS A 315 -5.59 22.63 -11.54
N VAL A 316 -5.74 23.73 -12.29
CA VAL A 316 -5.07 23.91 -13.59
C VAL A 316 -3.54 23.81 -13.46
N LEU A 317 -2.96 24.40 -12.42
CA LEU A 317 -1.52 24.30 -12.15
C LEU A 317 -1.11 22.87 -11.78
N ALA A 318 -1.90 22.19 -10.96
CA ALA A 318 -1.64 20.81 -10.57
C ALA A 318 -1.72 19.88 -11.78
N SER A 319 -2.74 20.00 -12.63
CA SER A 319 -2.90 19.24 -13.88
C SER A 319 -1.73 19.40 -14.85
N ALA A 320 -1.02 20.54 -14.80
CA ALA A 320 0.18 20.76 -15.60
C ALA A 320 1.40 20.01 -15.03
N LEU A 321 1.50 19.88 -13.71
CA LEU A 321 2.65 19.30 -13.02
C LEU A 321 2.48 17.80 -12.78
N GLU A 322 1.25 17.37 -12.56
CA GLU A 322 0.90 16.03 -12.11
C GLU A 322 1.41 14.93 -13.03
N PRO A 323 1.26 14.99 -14.37
CA PRO A 323 1.69 13.88 -15.22
C PRO A 323 3.18 13.56 -15.08
N GLY A 324 4.03 14.60 -15.10
CA GLY A 324 5.48 14.44 -14.92
C GLY A 324 5.87 14.01 -13.51
N LEU A 325 5.20 14.55 -12.49
CA LEU A 325 5.46 14.18 -11.09
C LEU A 325 5.04 12.74 -10.81
N ARG A 326 3.83 12.35 -11.24
CA ARG A 326 3.26 11.01 -11.08
C ARG A 326 4.17 9.97 -11.75
N LEU A 327 4.64 10.24 -12.98
CA LEU A 327 5.62 9.39 -13.66
C LEU A 327 6.91 9.23 -12.82
N GLY A 328 7.51 10.34 -12.41
CA GLY A 328 8.75 10.32 -11.63
C GLY A 328 8.60 9.64 -10.27
N ILE A 329 7.42 9.75 -9.64
CA ILE A 329 7.07 9.08 -8.39
C ILE A 329 6.91 7.58 -8.62
N ASN A 330 6.16 7.16 -9.65
CA ASN A 330 5.91 5.77 -10.00
C ASN A 330 7.20 5.00 -10.29
N TRP A 331 8.23 5.65 -10.85
CA TRP A 331 9.57 5.07 -10.99
C TRP A 331 10.18 4.64 -9.65
N GLY A 332 9.88 5.34 -8.55
CA GLY A 332 10.30 4.97 -7.20
C GLY A 332 9.62 3.71 -6.67
N TYR A 333 8.49 3.33 -7.25
CA TYR A 333 7.77 2.10 -6.96
C TYR A 333 8.13 0.94 -7.91
N GLY A 334 9.02 1.16 -8.88
CA GLY A 334 9.35 0.17 -9.89
C GLY A 334 8.36 0.09 -11.05
N ASN A 335 7.50 1.10 -11.21
CA ASN A 335 6.57 1.21 -12.32
C ASN A 335 7.09 2.22 -13.35
N PRO A 336 7.42 1.83 -14.60
CA PRO A 336 7.91 2.75 -15.63
C PRO A 336 6.89 3.83 -16.06
N GLY A 337 5.62 3.66 -15.69
CA GLY A 337 4.47 4.40 -16.19
C GLY A 337 3.89 3.76 -17.45
N MET A 338 2.55 3.72 -17.57
CA MET A 338 1.80 3.23 -18.74
C MET A 338 2.29 1.87 -19.29
N ALA A 339 2.23 0.81 -18.47
CA ALA A 339 2.38 -0.55 -19.00
C ALA A 339 1.03 -1.01 -19.56
N PHE A 340 0.95 -1.20 -20.88
CA PHE A 340 -0.20 -1.82 -21.52
C PHE A 340 -0.20 -3.33 -21.23
N ASP A 341 -1.38 -3.84 -20.86
CA ASP A 341 -1.77 -5.23 -20.59
C ASP A 341 -1.34 -5.89 -19.25
N GLY A 342 -1.72 -5.26 -18.12
CA GLY A 342 -2.40 -5.97 -17.02
C GLY A 342 -1.85 -5.94 -15.58
N VAL A 343 -2.50 -5.16 -14.70
CA VAL A 343 -3.13 -5.66 -13.45
C VAL A 343 -4.40 -4.83 -13.17
N GLY A 344 -5.54 -5.28 -13.74
CA GLY A 344 -6.84 -4.58 -13.70
C GLY A 344 -7.01 -3.44 -14.71
N ALA A 345 -8.23 -2.91 -14.84
CA ALA A 345 -8.75 -2.15 -16.00
C ALA A 345 -7.90 -0.95 -16.48
N ASP A 346 -7.00 -0.43 -15.66
CA ASP A 346 -6.13 0.70 -16.02
C ASP A 346 -4.64 0.53 -15.67
N GLY A 347 -4.15 -0.65 -15.22
CA GLY A 347 -2.71 -1.01 -15.16
C GLY A 347 -1.66 0.00 -14.65
N ILE A 348 -2.06 1.04 -13.93
CA ILE A 348 -1.23 2.23 -13.63
C ILE A 348 -1.31 2.53 -12.14
N GLY A 349 -0.15 2.53 -11.47
CA GLY A 349 -0.03 3.01 -10.11
C GLY A 349 1.29 2.62 -9.41
N PRO A 350 1.44 2.93 -8.12
CA PRO A 350 2.67 2.81 -7.35
C PRO A 350 2.93 1.37 -6.89
N TRP A 351 3.16 0.47 -7.84
CA TRP A 351 3.62 -0.89 -7.60
C TRP A 351 4.54 -1.33 -8.72
N ALA A 352 5.50 -2.20 -8.41
CA ALA A 352 6.42 -2.71 -9.41
C ALA A 352 5.65 -3.58 -10.43
N VAL A 353 5.92 -3.34 -11.71
CA VAL A 353 5.43 -4.18 -12.81
C VAL A 353 6.59 -4.65 -13.69
N ASN A 354 6.46 -5.85 -14.23
CA ASN A 354 7.41 -6.36 -15.23
C ASN A 354 7.11 -5.72 -16.62
N ALA A 355 7.95 -6.02 -17.61
CA ALA A 355 7.76 -5.52 -18.97
C ALA A 355 6.49 -6.03 -19.69
N LEU A 356 5.78 -7.02 -19.15
CA LEU A 356 4.45 -7.42 -19.64
C LEU A 356 3.31 -6.66 -18.96
N GLY A 357 3.60 -5.86 -17.93
CA GLY A 357 2.61 -5.16 -17.13
C GLY A 357 2.15 -5.95 -15.89
N ASP A 358 2.59 -7.20 -15.70
CA ASP A 358 2.20 -8.01 -14.55
C ASP A 358 2.87 -7.50 -13.26
N LEU A 359 2.19 -7.71 -12.13
CA LEU A 359 2.70 -7.35 -10.80
C LEU A 359 3.97 -8.15 -10.45
N SER A 360 5.10 -7.47 -10.37
CA SER A 360 6.43 -8.06 -10.17
C SER A 360 6.61 -8.85 -8.88
N ALA A 361 5.84 -8.50 -7.87
CA ALA A 361 5.90 -9.11 -6.55
C ALA A 361 5.10 -10.42 -6.46
N ILE A 362 4.33 -10.77 -7.49
CA ILE A 362 3.51 -11.99 -7.53
C ILE A 362 3.90 -12.80 -8.76
N GLN A 363 4.32 -14.03 -8.55
CA GLN A 363 4.66 -14.95 -9.64
C GLN A 363 3.98 -16.29 -9.42
N SER A 364 3.20 -16.75 -10.41
CA SER A 364 2.45 -18.01 -10.34
C SER A 364 1.58 -18.10 -9.09
N ASP A 365 0.85 -17.03 -8.76
CA ASP A 365 -0.01 -16.90 -7.59
C ASP A 365 0.72 -17.04 -6.24
N GLN A 366 2.03 -16.77 -6.20
CA GLN A 366 2.87 -16.83 -5.00
C GLN A 366 3.61 -15.51 -4.81
N PHE A 367 3.81 -15.10 -3.55
CA PHE A 367 4.55 -13.89 -3.25
C PHE A 367 6.06 -14.09 -3.48
N VAL A 368 6.68 -13.21 -4.26
CA VAL A 368 8.12 -13.27 -4.54
C VAL A 368 8.88 -12.79 -3.31
N ALA A 369 9.66 -13.67 -2.70
CA ALA A 369 10.44 -13.35 -1.51
C ALA A 369 11.36 -12.13 -1.73
N GLY A 370 11.26 -11.14 -0.85
CA GLY A 370 12.08 -9.92 -0.90
C GLY A 370 11.63 -8.85 -1.89
N SER A 371 10.63 -9.09 -2.73
CA SER A 371 10.06 -8.09 -3.67
C SER A 371 9.44 -6.88 -2.95
N GLY A 372 8.96 -7.07 -1.72
CA GLY A 372 8.47 -5.99 -0.85
C GLY A 372 9.55 -5.17 -0.15
N SER A 373 10.83 -5.55 -0.25
CA SER A 373 11.93 -4.86 0.44
C SER A 373 12.39 -3.60 -0.29
N ALA A 374 13.10 -2.71 0.40
CA ALA A 374 13.72 -1.53 -0.23
C ALA A 374 14.97 -1.92 -1.04
N GLY A 375 15.17 -1.26 -2.18
CA GLY A 375 16.36 -1.41 -3.02
C GLY A 375 16.61 -0.23 -3.93
N PHE A 376 17.59 -0.33 -4.83
CA PHE A 376 18.01 0.76 -5.70
C PHE A 376 17.95 0.34 -7.16
N LEU A 377 17.67 1.31 -8.02
CA LEU A 377 17.66 1.13 -9.48
C LEU A 377 16.68 0.03 -9.90
N PRO A 378 15.36 0.25 -9.78
CA PRO A 378 14.37 -0.70 -10.26
C PRO A 378 14.61 -1.08 -11.73
N MET A 379 14.50 -2.38 -12.05
CA MET A 379 14.75 -2.93 -13.37
C MET A 379 13.54 -2.70 -14.29
N MET A 380 13.32 -1.44 -14.64
CA MET A 380 12.22 -1.02 -15.49
C MET A 380 12.59 -1.11 -16.97
N ASP A 381 11.58 -1.39 -17.80
CA ASP A 381 11.75 -1.41 -19.25
C ASP A 381 12.05 0.00 -19.79
N PRO A 382 13.21 0.23 -20.43
CA PRO A 382 13.60 1.55 -20.92
C PRO A 382 12.69 2.10 -22.02
N LEU A 383 12.04 1.26 -22.82
CA LEU A 383 11.11 1.71 -23.86
C LEU A 383 9.75 2.06 -23.25
N GLN A 384 9.29 1.35 -22.22
CA GLN A 384 8.13 1.77 -21.43
C GLN A 384 8.39 3.06 -20.67
N MET A 385 9.59 3.24 -20.08
CA MET A 385 9.97 4.51 -19.47
C MET A 385 9.93 5.67 -20.49
N LEU A 386 10.40 5.45 -21.72
CA LEU A 386 10.33 6.45 -22.77
C LEU A 386 8.87 6.78 -23.16
N MET A 387 8.01 5.77 -23.27
CA MET A 387 6.58 5.97 -23.49
C MET A 387 5.95 6.78 -22.36
N GLY A 388 6.23 6.44 -21.10
CA GLY A 388 5.78 7.19 -19.94
C GLY A 388 6.21 8.66 -19.97
N ILE A 389 7.46 8.96 -20.38
CA ILE A 389 7.93 10.34 -20.57
C ILE A 389 7.15 11.06 -21.67
N GLN A 390 6.90 10.40 -22.80
CA GLN A 390 6.13 10.99 -23.90
C GLN A 390 4.68 11.27 -23.49
N GLU A 391 4.05 10.33 -22.79
CA GLU A 391 2.68 10.45 -22.26
C GLU A 391 2.58 11.59 -21.24
N ALA A 392 3.46 11.59 -20.24
CA ALA A 392 3.53 12.66 -19.25
C ALA A 392 3.77 14.02 -19.91
N GLY A 393 4.61 14.06 -20.95
CA GLY A 393 4.85 15.24 -21.76
C GLY A 393 3.59 15.72 -22.47
N ALA A 394 2.82 14.82 -23.10
CA ALA A 394 1.56 15.16 -23.75
C ALA A 394 0.52 15.68 -22.74
N HIS A 395 0.33 14.99 -21.63
CA HIS A 395 -0.66 15.32 -20.60
C HIS A 395 -0.34 16.57 -19.79
N THR A 396 0.96 16.91 -19.65
CA THR A 396 1.40 18.20 -19.08
C THR A 396 0.80 19.40 -19.85
N PHE A 397 0.52 19.23 -21.14
CA PHE A 397 -0.14 20.26 -21.94
C PHE A 397 -1.65 20.02 -22.11
N LEU A 398 -2.07 18.77 -22.27
CA LEU A 398 -3.48 18.43 -22.50
C LEU A 398 -4.36 18.70 -21.27
N ASN A 399 -3.97 18.20 -20.09
CA ASN A 399 -4.84 18.25 -18.90
C ASN A 399 -5.17 19.70 -18.49
N PRO A 400 -4.22 20.66 -18.47
CA PRO A 400 -4.57 22.06 -18.19
C PRO A 400 -5.50 22.67 -19.23
N VAL A 401 -5.38 22.28 -20.49
CA VAL A 401 -6.26 22.77 -21.57
C VAL A 401 -7.67 22.22 -21.37
N GLU A 402 -7.79 20.93 -21.02
CA GLU A 402 -9.07 20.30 -20.69
C GLU A 402 -9.74 20.98 -19.50
N ASP A 403 -9.00 21.25 -18.43
CA ASP A 403 -9.52 22.00 -17.28
C ASP A 403 -10.03 23.40 -17.66
N ILE A 404 -9.30 24.11 -18.53
CA ILE A 404 -9.72 25.43 -19.01
C ILE A 404 -10.97 25.33 -19.88
N PHE A 405 -11.05 24.31 -20.74
CA PHE A 405 -12.21 24.06 -21.59
C PHE A 405 -13.45 23.76 -20.76
N ASP A 406 -13.32 22.93 -19.73
CA ASP A 406 -14.38 22.63 -18.78
C ASP A 406 -14.84 23.87 -18.02
N LEU A 407 -13.89 24.68 -17.51
CA LEU A 407 -14.20 25.94 -16.83
C LEU A 407 -14.92 26.95 -17.74
N ALA A 408 -14.56 26.97 -19.02
CA ALA A 408 -15.16 27.84 -20.03
C ALA A 408 -16.47 27.26 -20.63
N GLY A 409 -16.85 26.03 -20.28
CA GLY A 409 -18.01 25.33 -20.83
C GLY A 409 -17.89 25.01 -22.33
N LEU A 410 -16.67 24.80 -22.82
CA LEU A 410 -16.35 24.59 -24.24
C LEU A 410 -16.42 23.13 -24.70
N GLY A 411 -16.65 22.18 -23.77
CA GLY A 411 -16.67 20.74 -24.06
C GLY A 411 -15.26 20.15 -24.16
N THR A 412 -15.11 18.99 -24.79
CA THR A 412 -13.83 18.28 -24.85
C THR A 412 -12.87 18.84 -25.90
N VAL A 413 -11.57 18.67 -25.69
CA VAL A 413 -10.54 18.99 -26.68
C VAL A 413 -10.76 18.14 -27.95
N PRO A 414 -10.57 18.70 -29.17
CA PRO A 414 -10.78 17.94 -30.40
C PRO A 414 -9.85 16.72 -30.54
N ALA A 415 -10.41 15.57 -30.92
CA ALA A 415 -9.67 14.29 -31.01
C ALA A 415 -8.38 14.38 -31.84
N TRP A 416 -8.37 15.11 -32.96
CA TRP A 416 -7.17 15.25 -33.80
C TRP A 416 -5.96 15.84 -33.06
N PHE A 417 -6.20 16.68 -32.05
CA PHE A 417 -5.14 17.31 -31.27
C PHE A 417 -4.53 16.30 -30.31
N THR A 418 -5.36 15.52 -29.64
CA THR A 418 -4.97 14.38 -28.81
C THR A 418 -4.23 13.34 -29.65
N ASP A 419 -4.78 12.92 -30.79
CA ASP A 419 -4.17 11.93 -31.68
C ASP A 419 -2.77 12.36 -32.18
N ALA A 420 -2.60 13.65 -32.49
CA ALA A 420 -1.32 14.17 -32.96
C ALA A 420 -0.23 14.10 -31.88
N LEU A 421 -0.59 14.29 -30.61
CA LEU A 421 0.34 14.20 -29.48
C LEU A 421 0.74 12.75 -29.15
N HIS A 422 -0.14 11.78 -29.39
CA HIS A 422 0.12 10.36 -29.12
C HIS A 422 0.81 9.62 -30.27
N LEU A 423 0.97 10.23 -31.46
CA LEU A 423 1.61 9.58 -32.61
C LEU A 423 3.05 9.08 -32.33
N PRO A 424 3.94 9.83 -31.64
CA PRO A 424 5.25 9.32 -31.24
C PRO A 424 5.18 8.15 -30.26
N ILE A 425 4.13 8.09 -29.44
CA ILE A 425 3.94 7.08 -28.38
C ILE A 425 3.62 5.73 -29.03
N GLY A 426 2.69 5.71 -29.99
CA GLY A 426 2.37 4.50 -30.75
C GLY A 426 3.55 3.95 -31.55
N LEU A 427 4.46 4.82 -32.02
CA LEU A 427 5.72 4.37 -32.64
C LEU A 427 6.64 3.70 -31.62
N THR A 428 6.84 4.31 -30.45
CA THR A 428 7.65 3.73 -29.37
C THR A 428 7.08 2.37 -28.95
N GLN A 429 5.76 2.26 -28.78
CA GLN A 429 5.07 1.00 -28.45
C GLN A 429 5.29 -0.08 -29.51
N SER A 430 5.21 0.29 -30.78
CA SER A 430 5.46 -0.66 -31.88
C SER A 430 6.90 -1.16 -31.89
N ILE A 431 7.86 -0.28 -31.58
CA ILE A 431 9.28 -0.63 -31.46
C ILE A 431 9.48 -1.56 -30.26
N ASP A 432 8.87 -1.24 -29.13
CA ASP A 432 8.95 -2.02 -27.90
C ASP A 432 8.48 -3.47 -28.10
N GLN A 433 7.27 -3.63 -28.62
CA GLN A 433 6.71 -4.95 -28.96
C GLN A 433 7.61 -5.72 -29.92
N TRP A 434 8.18 -5.05 -30.93
CA TRP A 434 9.08 -5.68 -31.89
C TRP A 434 10.40 -6.14 -31.27
N VAL A 435 11.03 -5.29 -30.43
CA VAL A 435 12.29 -5.61 -29.74
C VAL A 435 12.07 -6.75 -28.75
N MET A 436 11.04 -6.65 -27.91
CA MET A 436 10.70 -7.67 -26.91
C MET A 436 10.42 -9.02 -27.58
N ALA A 437 9.57 -9.05 -28.62
CA ALA A 437 9.25 -10.29 -29.33
C ALA A 437 10.48 -10.91 -29.98
N GLY A 438 11.28 -10.12 -30.70
CA GLY A 438 12.50 -10.59 -31.35
C GLY A 438 13.55 -11.10 -30.36
N TRP A 439 13.66 -10.47 -29.19
CA TRP A 439 14.53 -10.93 -28.11
C TRP A 439 14.05 -12.28 -27.55
N ASN A 440 12.76 -12.38 -27.19
CA ASN A 440 12.18 -13.61 -26.64
C ASN A 440 12.31 -14.78 -27.62
N ASP A 441 12.01 -14.57 -28.91
CA ASP A 441 12.19 -15.58 -29.96
C ASP A 441 13.65 -16.09 -30.04
N LEU A 442 14.62 -15.18 -29.91
CA LEU A 442 16.04 -15.54 -29.89
C LEU A 442 16.40 -16.38 -28.65
N ILE A 443 15.99 -15.94 -27.47
CA ILE A 443 16.26 -16.64 -26.20
C ILE A 443 15.66 -18.04 -26.22
N THR A 444 14.40 -18.17 -26.64
CA THR A 444 13.69 -19.45 -26.69
C THR A 444 14.23 -20.38 -27.78
N SER A 445 14.50 -19.87 -28.99
CA SER A 445 14.97 -20.71 -30.11
C SER A 445 16.35 -21.32 -29.87
N LEU A 446 17.18 -20.64 -29.07
CA LEU A 446 18.52 -21.08 -28.70
C LEU A 446 18.60 -21.72 -27.31
N ASP A 447 17.47 -21.84 -26.60
CA ASP A 447 17.37 -22.35 -25.23
C ASP A 447 18.39 -21.69 -24.26
N LEU A 448 18.55 -20.36 -24.40
CA LEU A 448 19.63 -19.65 -23.70
C LEU A 448 19.39 -19.56 -22.20
N SER A 449 18.13 -19.43 -21.77
CA SER A 449 17.81 -19.41 -20.33
C SER A 449 18.28 -20.69 -19.63
N THR A 450 18.05 -21.85 -20.27
CA THR A 450 18.53 -23.14 -19.76
C THR A 450 20.05 -23.25 -19.85
N LEU A 451 20.64 -22.81 -20.97
CA LEU A 451 22.09 -22.87 -21.18
C LEU A 451 22.87 -22.09 -20.12
N PHE A 452 22.38 -20.90 -19.77
CA PHE A 452 23.02 -20.02 -18.79
C PHE A 452 22.49 -20.21 -17.37
N GLY A 453 21.39 -20.97 -17.19
CA GLY A 453 20.77 -21.22 -15.90
C GLY A 453 20.18 -19.96 -15.26
N THR A 454 19.75 -19.00 -16.06
CA THR A 454 19.19 -17.73 -15.60
C THR A 454 18.02 -17.31 -16.50
N GLY A 455 17.03 -16.64 -15.93
CA GLY A 455 15.99 -15.98 -16.70
C GLY A 455 16.64 -14.95 -17.63
N LEU A 456 16.27 -14.99 -18.91
CA LEU A 456 16.78 -14.11 -19.95
C LEU A 456 15.65 -13.58 -20.83
N LEU A 457 14.40 -13.98 -20.60
CA LEU A 457 13.27 -13.39 -21.28
C LEU A 457 13.16 -11.91 -20.88
N TRP A 458 12.62 -11.09 -21.77
CA TRP A 458 12.58 -9.64 -21.59
C TRP A 458 11.93 -9.23 -20.25
N HIS A 459 10.83 -9.89 -19.90
CA HIS A 459 10.09 -9.66 -18.65
C HIS A 459 10.78 -10.18 -17.38
N GLU A 460 11.76 -11.09 -17.53
CA GLU A 460 12.61 -11.55 -16.42
C GLU A 460 13.80 -10.60 -16.20
N ILE A 461 14.22 -9.87 -17.25
CA ILE A 461 15.28 -8.86 -17.17
C ILE A 461 14.73 -7.54 -16.63
N PHE A 462 13.57 -7.13 -17.14
CA PHE A 462 12.87 -5.92 -16.75
C PHE A 462 11.65 -6.27 -15.92
N ASP A 463 11.92 -6.77 -14.71
CA ASP A 463 10.90 -7.25 -13.78
C ASP A 463 10.38 -6.15 -12.85
N GLY A 464 10.83 -4.89 -12.95
CA GLY A 464 10.42 -3.80 -12.07
C GLY A 464 10.95 -3.88 -10.63
N LEU A 465 11.61 -4.97 -10.23
CA LEU A 465 12.19 -5.13 -8.90
C LEU A 465 13.55 -4.42 -8.79
N PRO A 466 14.04 -4.15 -7.57
CA PRO A 466 15.31 -3.46 -7.40
C PRO A 466 16.51 -4.27 -7.91
N LEU A 467 17.32 -3.68 -8.80
CA LEU A 467 18.56 -4.30 -9.29
C LEU A 467 19.59 -4.52 -8.16
N ILE A 468 19.65 -3.57 -7.22
CA ILE A 468 20.57 -3.62 -6.08
C ILE A 468 19.76 -3.64 -4.80
N SER A 469 19.88 -4.72 -4.02
CA SER A 469 19.23 -4.79 -2.70
C SER A 469 19.67 -3.63 -1.80
N GLY A 470 18.71 -2.99 -1.15
CA GLY A 470 18.92 -1.93 -0.17
C GLY A 470 19.37 -2.46 1.20
N ALA A 471 19.32 -3.78 1.40
CA ALA A 471 19.58 -4.43 2.68
C ALA A 471 20.90 -3.99 3.37
N PRO A 472 22.04 -3.80 2.68
CA PRO A 472 23.26 -3.32 3.34
C PRO A 472 23.15 -1.90 3.88
N VAL A 473 22.48 -1.00 3.16
CA VAL A 473 22.24 0.38 3.60
C VAL A 473 21.27 0.37 4.79
N MET A 474 20.22 -0.44 4.70
CA MET A 474 19.27 -0.62 5.79
C MET A 474 19.94 -1.18 7.04
N ALA A 475 20.79 -2.19 6.94
CA ALA A 475 21.56 -2.69 8.07
C ALA A 475 22.38 -1.58 8.77
N GLY A 476 22.95 -0.66 7.99
CA GLY A 476 23.64 0.53 8.51
C GLY A 476 22.72 1.50 9.27
N VAL A 477 21.51 1.76 8.74
CA VAL A 477 20.49 2.57 9.42
C VAL A 477 20.05 1.91 10.73
N GLY A 478 19.87 0.58 10.73
CA GLY A 478 19.48 -0.18 11.92
C GLY A 478 20.52 -0.08 13.03
N LEU A 479 21.80 -0.08 12.68
CA LEU A 479 22.88 0.17 13.64
C LEU A 479 22.80 1.58 14.25
N VAL A 480 22.43 2.60 13.47
CA VAL A 480 22.24 3.95 13.98
C VAL A 480 21.06 4.00 14.96
N PHE A 481 19.97 3.30 14.65
CA PHE A 481 18.83 3.18 15.57
C PHE A 481 19.21 2.46 16.87
N ASP A 482 19.96 1.37 16.80
CA ASP A 482 20.49 0.67 17.97
C ASP A 482 21.30 1.61 18.88
N LEU A 483 22.17 2.45 18.27
CA LEU A 483 22.97 3.44 19.00
C LEU A 483 22.11 4.54 19.62
N LEU A 484 21.08 5.02 18.93
CA LEU A 484 20.18 6.05 19.45
C LEU A 484 19.32 5.50 20.60
N ASN A 485 18.77 4.29 20.46
CA ASN A 485 17.97 3.62 21.48
C ASN A 485 18.78 3.32 22.75
N ALA A 486 20.10 3.10 22.62
CA ALA A 486 20.98 2.93 23.79
C ALA A 486 21.17 4.22 24.63
N VAL A 487 20.91 5.39 24.04
CA VAL A 487 21.20 6.71 24.66
C VAL A 487 19.93 7.49 25.00
N ILE A 488 18.84 7.23 24.27
CA ILE A 488 17.54 7.89 24.46
C ILE A 488 16.68 7.00 25.38
N PRO A 489 16.41 7.40 26.63
CA PRO A 489 15.49 6.66 27.49
C PRO A 489 14.06 6.77 26.94
N ILE A 490 13.49 5.63 26.60
CA ILE A 490 12.05 5.46 26.30
C ILE A 490 11.41 4.92 27.60
N PRO A 491 10.24 5.44 28.02
CA PRO A 491 9.57 5.05 29.26
C PRO A 491 9.24 3.56 29.35
#